data_AF-A0A383DQ31-F1
#
_entry.id   AF-A0A383DQ31-F1
#
_cell.length_a   1.000
_cell.length_b   1.000
_cell.length_c   1.000
_cell.angle_alpha   90.00
_cell.angle_beta   90.00
_cell.angle_gamma   90.00
#
_symmetry.space_group_name_H-M   'P 1'
#
loop_
_entity.id
_entity.type
_entity.pdbx_description
1 polymer ?
#
loop_
_entity_poly.entity_id
_entity_poly.type
_entity_poly.pdbx_seq_one_letter_code
_entity_poly.pdbx_strand_id
1 'polypeptide(L)' 'MTKKRDQEHVAIPVLKDDLQEGRISRRDFLRYATLLGVSTTAAYKIANVVNNGEPLL' A
#
# COMPACT_ATOMS: atom_id res chain seq x y z
N MET A 1 5.88 -16.02 23.56
CA MET A 1 5.70 -14.80 22.74
C MET A 1 4.97 -15.20 21.48
N THR A 2 3.65 -14.97 21.41
CA THR A 2 2.84 -15.32 20.23
C THR A 2 3.17 -14.33 19.11
N LYS A 3 3.85 -14.80 18.06
CA LYS A 3 4.14 -14.02 16.85
C LYS A 3 2.78 -13.62 16.24
N LYS A 4 2.34 -12.38 16.44
CA LYS A 4 1.27 -11.80 15.63
C LYS A 4 1.80 -11.79 14.21
N ARG A 5 1.22 -12.63 13.35
CA ARG A 5 1.53 -12.61 11.92
C ARG A 5 1.12 -11.24 11.41
N ASP A 6 2.01 -10.58 10.67
CA ASP A 6 1.79 -9.28 10.03
C ASP A 6 0.60 -9.37 9.08
N GLN A 7 -0.60 -9.25 9.63
CA GLN A 7 -1.82 -9.28 8.86
C GLN A 7 -1.97 -7.89 8.24
N GLU A 8 -2.01 -7.85 6.91
CA GLU A 8 -2.23 -6.62 6.16
C GLU A 8 -3.43 -5.86 6.76
N HIS A 9 -3.25 -4.57 7.05
CA HIS A 9 -4.30 -3.77 7.67
C HIS A 9 -5.54 -3.75 6.76
N VAL A 10 -6.74 -3.90 7.33
CA VAL A 10 -8.01 -4.06 6.60
C VAL A 10 -8.34 -2.92 5.62
N ALA A 11 -7.72 -1.76 5.79
CA ALA A 11 -7.90 -0.59 4.94
C ALA A 11 -6.97 -0.58 3.69
N ILE A 12 -5.96 -1.45 3.62
CA ILE A 12 -5.04 -1.49 2.48
C ILE A 12 -5.74 -1.85 1.15
N PRO A 13 -6.67 -2.81 1.08
CA PRO A 13 -7.43 -3.07 -0.15
C PRO A 13 -8.16 -1.83 -0.67
N VAL A 14 -8.84 -1.10 0.22
CA VAL A 14 -9.55 0.14 -0.13
C VAL A 14 -8.58 1.19 -0.69
N LEU A 15 -7.40 1.35 -0.08
CA LEU A 15 -6.38 2.27 -0.58
C LEU A 15 -5.83 1.87 -1.96
N LYS A 16 -5.75 0.56 -2.27
CA LYS A 16 -5.35 0.08 -3.60
C LYS A 16 -6.41 0.44 -4.64
N ASP A 17 -7.69 0.22 -4.32
CA ASP A 17 -8.81 0.58 -5.20
C ASP A 17 -8.87 2.08 -5.43
N ASP A 18 -8.76 2.89 -4.37
CA ASP A 18 -8.76 4.36 -4.47
C ASP A 18 -7.57 4.88 -5.29
N LEU A 19 -6.41 4.23 -5.21
CA LEU A 19 -5.25 4.56 -6.04
C LEU A 19 -5.49 4.17 -7.50
N GLN A 20 -6.00 2.96 -7.75
CA GLN A 20 -6.29 2.44 -9.08
C GLN A 20 -7.33 3.30 -9.82
N GLU A 21 -8.35 3.75 -9.09
CA GLU A 21 -9.39 4.63 -9.62
C GLU A 21 -8.96 6.11 -9.71
N GLY A 22 -7.76 6.45 -9.23
CA GLY A 22 -7.24 7.82 -9.24
C GLY A 22 -7.92 8.77 -8.24
N ARG A 23 -8.66 8.24 -7.26
CA ARG A 23 -9.29 9.01 -6.17
C ARG A 23 -8.26 9.59 -5.20
N ILE A 24 -7.13 8.90 -5.04
CA ILE A 24 -5.98 9.38 -4.26
C ILE A 24 -4.72 9.39 -5.12
N SER A 25 -3.80 10.31 -4.84
CA SER A 25 -2.51 10.31 -5.53
C SER A 25 -1.59 9.21 -5.00
N ARG A 26 -0.58 8.83 -5.80
CA ARG A 26 0.49 7.92 -5.37
C ARG A 26 1.14 8.35 -4.05
N ARG A 27 1.33 9.66 -3.84
CA ARG A 27 1.89 10.21 -2.60
C ARG A 27 0.97 9.97 -1.41
N ASP A 28 -0.34 10.12 -1.60
CA ASP A 28 -1.33 9.93 -0.53
C ASP A 28 -1.43 8.45 -0.16
N PHE A 29 -1.39 7.54 -1.15
CA PHE A 29 -1.29 6.10 -0.89
C PHE A 29 -0.08 5.75 -0.01
N LEU A 30 1.12 6.24 -0.35
CA LEU A 30 2.34 5.97 0.44
C LEU A 30 2.20 6.47 1.88
N ARG A 31 1.63 7.66 2.06
CA ARG A 31 1.40 8.25 3.39
C ARG A 31 0.41 7.40 4.19
N TYR A 32 -0.73 7.02 3.61
CA TYR A 32 -1.72 6.25 4.35
C TYR A 32 -1.25 4.82 4.62
N ALA A 33 -0.64 4.14 3.66
CA ALA A 33 -0.09 2.80 3.85
C ALA A 33 0.96 2.77 4.98
N THR A 34 1.85 3.76 5.04
CA THR A 34 2.86 3.84 6.11
C THR A 34 2.27 4.14 7.49
N LEU A 35 1.21 4.94 7.57
CA LEU A 35 0.45 5.12 8.82
C LEU A 35 -0.21 3.82 9.32
N LEU A 36 -0.56 2.92 8.40
CA LEU A 36 -1.14 1.61 8.70
C LEU A 36 -0.08 0.53 9.02
N GLY A 37 1.20 0.91 9.12
CA GLY A 37 2.29 0.00 9.47
C GLY A 37 2.93 -0.71 8.28
N VAL A 38 2.58 -0.35 7.05
CA VAL A 38 3.29 -0.85 5.86
C VAL A 38 4.65 -0.17 5.79
N SER A 39 5.72 -0.93 5.56
CA SER A 39 7.03 -0.33 5.35
C SER A 39 7.04 0.55 4.10
N THR A 40 7.84 1.62 4.12
CA THR A 40 7.98 2.53 2.97
C THR A 40 8.33 1.79 1.68
N THR A 41 9.24 0.81 1.77
CA THR A 41 9.65 -0.02 0.63
C THR A 41 8.51 -0.88 0.08
N ALA A 42 7.69 -1.50 0.95
CA ALA A 42 6.52 -2.27 0.53
C ALA A 42 5.44 -1.36 -0.08
N ALA A 43 5.19 -0.19 0.51
CA ALA A 43 4.23 0.77 0.00
C ALA A 43 4.59 1.23 -1.42
N TYR A 44 5.88 1.50 -1.68
CA TYR A 44 6.36 1.82 -3.02
C TYR A 44 6.12 0.68 -4.02
N LYS A 45 6.43 -0.56 -3.65
CA LYS A 45 6.19 -1.74 -4.50
C LYS A 45 4.71 -1.88 -4.85
N ILE A 46 3.83 -1.78 -3.85
CA ILE A 46 2.38 -1.88 -4.06
C ILE A 46 1.90 -0.76 -4.98
N ALA A 47 2.28 0.49 -4.72
CA ALA A 47 1.83 1.63 -5.52
C ALA A 47 2.24 1.52 -6.99
N ASN A 48 3.42 0.95 -7.25
CA ASN A 48 3.90 0.74 -8.61
C ASN A 48 3.15 -0.38 -9.35
N VAL A 49 2.86 -1.48 -8.67
CA VAL A 49 2.03 -2.55 -9.22
C VAL A 49 0.62 -2.04 -9.53
N VAL A 50 0.03 -1.24 -8.64
CA VAL A 50 -1.32 -0.68 -8.84
C VAL A 50 -1.37 0.32 -10.00
N ASN A 51 -0.41 1.24 -10.12
CA ASN A 51 -0.43 2.26 -11.17
C ASN A 51 0.04 1.76 -12.54
N ASN A 52 1.06 0.90 -12.56
CA ASN A 52 1.81 0.58 -13.78
C ASN A 52 1.83 -0.92 -14.10
N GLY A 53 1.33 -1.79 -13.21
CA GLY A 53 1.47 -3.24 -13.32
C GLY A 53 2.88 -3.78 -13.00
N GLU A 54 3.86 -2.90 -12.82
CA GLU A 54 5.28 -3.27 -12.72
C GLU A 54 5.76 -3.29 -11.26
N PRO A 55 6.35 -4.39 -10.75
CA PRO A 55 7.00 -4.40 -9.45
C PRO A 55 8.29 -3.57 -9.48
N LEU A 56 8.50 -2.70 -8.47
CA LEU A 56 9.80 -2.04 -8.29
C LEU A 56 10.87 -3.08 -7.96
N LEU A 57 11.89 -3.17 -8.82
CA LEU A 57 13.13 -3.93 -8.62
C LEU A 57 13.80 -3.54 -7.29
#